data_AF-A0A2N8MHC5-F1
#
_entry.id   AF-A0A2N8MHC5-F1
#
_cell.length_a   1.000
_cell.length_b   1.000
_cell.length_c   1.000
_cell.angle_alpha   90.00
_cell.angle_beta   90.00
_cell.angle_gamma   90.00
#
_symmetry.space_group_name_H-M   'P 1'
#
loop_
_entity.id
_entity.type
_entity.pdbx_description
1 polymer ?
#
loop_
_entity_poly.entity_id
_entity_poly.type
_entity_poly.pdbx_seq_one_letter_code
_entity_poly.pdbx_strand_id
1 'polypeptide(L)'
;MMRRRAKGPLEPPLSENDRWHWSEKSKRTAVIRFGVRDAARRAGIPAGSHLTVTLHYAPGDNRRRDEDNLVPTLKAACDALARGPRRDWIGLELVPDDTDKYMTKNMPKIHPGKGERRLWLEIEVRP
;
A
#
# COMPACT_ATOMS: atom_id res chain seq x y z
N MET A 1 -10.14 -26.47 -7.08
CA MET A 1 -8.65 -26.38 -7.15
C MET A 1 -8.16 -25.53 -5.98
N MET A 2 -7.61 -26.16 -4.95
CA MET A 2 -7.32 -25.52 -3.66
C MET A 2 -5.89 -24.96 -3.68
N ARG A 3 -5.74 -23.64 -3.86
CA ARG A 3 -4.42 -22.98 -3.84
C ARG A 3 -3.95 -22.85 -2.39
N ARG A 4 -2.92 -23.61 -1.99
CA ARG A 4 -2.20 -23.41 -0.72
C ARG A 4 -1.57 -22.00 -0.74
N ARG A 5 -2.11 -21.06 0.04
CA ARG A 5 -1.46 -19.77 0.33
C ARG A 5 -0.36 -20.00 1.37
N ALA A 6 0.84 -19.51 1.10
CA ALA A 6 1.99 -19.64 2.00
C ALA A 6 1.67 -18.99 3.36
N LYS A 7 1.70 -19.80 4.43
CA LYS A 7 1.70 -19.35 5.84
C LYS A 7 3.12 -18.92 6.24
N GLY A 8 3.60 -17.80 5.71
CA GLY A 8 4.63 -17.03 6.40
C GLY A 8 3.95 -16.12 7.42
N PRO A 9 4.61 -15.70 8.53
CA PRO A 9 4.08 -14.60 9.30
C PRO A 9 4.02 -13.40 8.36
N LEU A 10 2.81 -12.97 7.99
CA LEU A 10 2.64 -11.68 7.33
C LEU A 10 3.22 -10.66 8.29
N GLU A 11 4.37 -10.09 7.95
CA GLU A 11 4.95 -9.03 8.78
C GLU A 11 3.91 -7.92 8.92
N PRO A 12 3.81 -7.29 10.10
CA PRO A 12 2.94 -6.14 10.23
C PRO A 12 3.31 -5.07 9.19
N PRO A 13 2.32 -4.32 8.68
CA PRO A 13 2.59 -3.19 7.78
C PRO A 13 3.56 -2.19 8.42
N LEU A 14 4.25 -1.39 7.59
CA LEU A 14 5.05 -0.28 8.08
C LEU A 14 4.19 0.63 8.97
N SER A 15 4.69 0.88 10.17
CA SER A 15 4.06 1.71 11.19
C SER A 15 4.77 3.07 11.30
N GLU A 16 4.03 4.13 11.59
CA GLU A 16 4.63 5.44 11.93
C GLU A 16 5.45 5.37 13.23
N ASN A 17 5.02 4.50 14.14
CA ASN A 17 5.71 4.25 15.40
C ASN A 17 6.95 3.35 15.27
N ASP A 18 7.27 2.86 14.07
CA ASP A 18 8.50 2.09 13.86
C ASP A 18 9.74 2.97 14.02
N ARG A 19 10.67 2.55 14.88
CA ARG A 19 11.95 3.23 15.15
C ARG A 19 13.13 2.55 14.45
N TRP A 20 12.93 2.16 13.19
CA TRP A 20 13.91 1.36 12.48
C TRP A 20 15.06 2.21 11.96
N HIS A 21 16.24 1.60 11.84
CA HIS A 21 17.34 2.18 11.09
C HIS A 21 16.93 2.43 9.63
N TRP A 22 17.43 3.52 9.03
CA TRP A 22 17.01 3.98 7.70
C TRP A 22 17.15 2.91 6.62
N SER A 23 18.19 2.08 6.70
CA SER A 23 18.44 1.01 5.72
C SER A 23 17.37 -0.09 5.79
N GLU A 24 16.90 -0.41 7.00
CA GLU A 24 15.85 -1.41 7.20
C GLU A 24 14.49 -0.87 6.75
N LYS A 25 14.19 0.39 7.09
CA LYS A 25 13.00 1.09 6.58
C LYS A 25 12.97 1.10 5.05
N SER A 26 14.11 1.36 4.40
CA SER A 26 14.24 1.36 2.94
C SER A 26 13.93 -0.01 2.32
N LYS A 27 14.50 -1.11 2.87
CA LYS A 27 14.24 -2.48 2.41
C LYS A 27 12.75 -2.81 2.46
N ARG A 28 12.08 -2.50 3.55
CA ARG A 28 10.66 -2.83 3.73
C ARG A 28 9.73 -1.96 2.89
N THR A 29 10.11 -0.70 2.71
CA THR A 29 9.46 0.20 1.74
C THR A 29 9.54 -0.39 0.34
N ALA A 30 10.70 -0.94 -0.06
CA ALA A 30 10.85 -1.61 -1.34
C ALA A 30 9.92 -2.83 -1.48
N VAL A 31 9.83 -3.68 -0.44
CA VAL A 31 8.91 -4.84 -0.44
C VAL A 31 7.46 -4.42 -0.70
N ILE A 32 6.98 -3.37 -0.03
CA ILE A 32 5.63 -2.85 -0.25
C ILE A 32 5.46 -2.38 -1.69
N ARG A 33 6.41 -1.59 -2.20
CA ARG A 33 6.35 -1.06 -3.58
C ARG A 33 6.28 -2.17 -4.63
N PHE A 34 7.13 -3.19 -4.50
CA PHE A 34 7.10 -4.36 -5.38
C PHE A 34 5.75 -5.10 -5.30
N GLY A 35 5.26 -5.35 -4.09
CA GLY A 35 3.97 -6.02 -3.90
C GLY A 35 2.80 -5.26 -4.52
N VAL A 36 2.75 -3.94 -4.33
CA VAL A 36 1.72 -3.06 -4.89
C VAL A 36 1.81 -3.00 -6.40
N ARG A 37 3.00 -2.80 -6.96
CA ARG A 37 3.25 -2.80 -8.41
C ARG A 37 2.72 -4.09 -9.05
N ASP A 38 3.09 -5.24 -8.49
CA ASP A 38 2.70 -6.54 -9.06
C ASP A 38 1.19 -6.81 -8.88
N ALA A 39 0.60 -6.37 -7.76
CA ALA A 39 -0.84 -6.48 -7.54
C ALA A 39 -1.63 -5.61 -8.53
N ALA A 40 -1.25 -4.34 -8.69
CA ALA A 40 -1.92 -3.40 -9.59
C ALA A 40 -1.77 -3.79 -11.07
N ARG A 41 -0.59 -4.29 -11.49
CA ARG A 41 -0.41 -4.88 -12.84
C ARG A 41 -1.33 -6.06 -13.08
N ARG A 42 -1.41 -6.98 -12.12
CA ARG A 42 -2.29 -8.17 -12.21
C ARG A 42 -3.77 -7.80 -12.21
N ALA A 43 -4.14 -6.72 -11.52
CA ALA A 43 -5.49 -6.19 -11.52
C ALA A 43 -5.83 -5.39 -12.79
N GLY A 44 -4.85 -5.08 -13.64
CA GLY A 44 -5.06 -4.33 -14.88
C GLY A 44 -5.54 -2.89 -14.64
N ILE A 45 -5.08 -2.25 -13.56
CA ILE A 45 -5.47 -0.87 -13.24
C ILE A 45 -4.97 0.06 -14.35
N PRO A 46 -5.86 0.80 -15.05
CA PRO A 46 -5.43 1.72 -16.09
C PRO A 46 -4.78 2.98 -15.50
N ALA A 47 -3.99 3.67 -16.32
CA ALA A 47 -3.59 5.04 -16.03
C ALA A 47 -4.80 5.99 -16.11
N GLY A 48 -4.71 7.14 -15.44
CA GLY A 48 -5.77 8.15 -15.44
C GLY A 48 -5.27 9.54 -15.09
N SER A 49 -6.16 10.52 -15.16
CA SER A 49 -5.88 11.90 -14.75
C SER A 49 -5.74 12.06 -13.23
N HIS A 50 -6.43 11.22 -12.45
CA HIS A 50 -6.39 11.26 -10.98
C HIS A 50 -6.70 9.90 -10.35
N LEU A 51 -6.05 9.56 -9.23
CA LEU A 51 -6.33 8.37 -8.43
C LEU A 51 -6.88 8.73 -7.04
N THR A 52 -7.91 8.05 -6.59
CA THR A 52 -8.29 8.04 -5.16
C THR A 52 -7.89 6.72 -4.56
N VAL A 53 -7.07 6.73 -3.51
CA VAL A 53 -6.49 5.52 -2.92
C VAL A 53 -6.87 5.41 -1.44
N THR A 54 -7.40 4.25 -1.05
CA THR A 54 -7.64 3.90 0.36
C THR A 54 -6.90 2.60 0.70
N LEU A 55 -6.11 2.62 1.77
CA LEU A 55 -5.49 1.40 2.33
C LEU A 55 -6.44 0.75 3.34
N HIS A 56 -6.71 -0.53 3.17
CA HIS A 56 -7.53 -1.32 4.07
C HIS A 56 -6.69 -2.37 4.78
N TYR A 57 -6.82 -2.47 6.09
CA TYR A 57 -6.10 -3.44 6.92
C TYR A 57 -7.04 -4.25 7.81
N ALA A 58 -7.04 -5.57 7.64
CA ALA A 58 -7.67 -6.52 8.54
C ALA A 58 -6.57 -7.25 9.35
N PRO A 59 -6.36 -6.90 10.63
CA PRO A 59 -5.29 -7.49 11.45
C PRO A 59 -5.55 -8.93 11.89
N GLY A 60 -6.76 -9.45 11.72
CA GLY A 60 -7.14 -10.80 12.16
C GLY A 60 -7.35 -10.92 13.68
N ASP A 61 -7.37 -9.80 14.40
CA ASP A 61 -7.68 -9.70 15.82
C ASP A 61 -8.48 -8.42 16.12
N ASN A 62 -8.80 -8.21 17.41
CA ASN A 62 -9.54 -7.03 17.89
C ASN A 62 -8.65 -6.05 18.68
N ARG A 63 -7.33 -6.13 18.55
CA ARG A 63 -6.45 -5.20 19.26
C ARG A 63 -6.61 -3.81 18.64
N ARG A 64 -6.78 -2.81 19.51
CA ARG A 64 -6.80 -1.40 19.09
C ARG A 64 -5.50 -1.05 18.37
N ARG A 65 -5.63 -0.34 17.25
CA ARG A 65 -4.57 0.20 16.42
C ARG A 65 -5.08 1.51 15.84
N ASP A 66 -4.21 2.51 15.75
CA ASP A 66 -4.56 3.80 15.17
C ASP A 66 -4.29 3.79 13.66
N GLU A 67 -5.15 4.43 12.88
CA GLU A 67 -5.14 4.43 11.42
C GLU A 67 -3.94 5.17 10.83
N ASP A 68 -3.50 6.24 11.50
CA ASP A 68 -2.32 7.05 11.19
C ASP A 68 -1.03 6.22 11.14
N ASN A 69 -0.91 5.21 12.02
CA ASN A 69 0.21 4.29 11.98
C ASN A 69 0.37 3.60 10.63
N LEU A 70 -0.70 3.43 9.85
CA LEU A 70 -0.62 2.80 8.52
C LEU A 70 -0.27 3.79 7.40
N VAL A 71 -0.18 5.10 7.68
CA VAL A 71 0.17 6.13 6.69
C VAL A 71 1.52 5.89 6.02
N PRO A 72 2.59 5.42 6.69
CA PRO A 72 3.83 5.05 6.00
C PRO A 72 3.66 3.92 4.98
N THR A 73 2.79 2.96 5.28
CA THR A 73 2.42 1.89 4.32
C THR A 73 1.63 2.46 3.15
N LEU A 74 0.63 3.30 3.42
CA LEU A 74 -0.15 3.98 2.38
C LEU A 74 0.76 4.82 1.48
N LYS A 75 1.69 5.59 2.05
CA LYS A 75 2.64 6.39 1.28
C LYS A 75 3.50 5.53 0.36
N ALA A 76 4.10 4.47 0.90
CA ALA A 76 4.90 3.55 0.09
C ALA A 76 4.09 2.91 -1.05
N ALA A 77 2.81 2.62 -0.81
CA ALA A 77 1.89 2.12 -1.84
C ALA A 77 1.59 3.16 -2.92
N CYS A 78 1.25 4.40 -2.52
CA CYS A 78 1.02 5.53 -3.43
C CYS A 78 2.24 5.81 -4.33
N ASP A 79 3.44 5.83 -3.74
CA ASP A 79 4.70 6.01 -4.47
C ASP A 79 4.91 4.94 -5.56
N ALA A 80 4.40 3.72 -5.36
CA ALA A 80 4.51 2.63 -6.34
C ALA A 80 3.50 2.74 -7.49
N LEU A 81 2.36 3.42 -7.27
CA LEU A 81 1.34 3.63 -8.30
C LEU A 81 1.71 4.82 -9.20
N ALA A 82 2.26 5.88 -8.59
CA ALA A 82 2.71 7.07 -9.30
C ALA A 82 4.04 6.83 -10.03
N ARG A 83 4.43 7.80 -10.87
CA ARG A 83 5.78 7.89 -11.42
C ARG A 83 6.78 8.43 -10.38
N GLY A 84 6.42 9.53 -9.73
CA GLY A 84 7.31 10.29 -8.85
C GLY A 84 8.42 11.04 -9.59
N PRO A 85 9.26 11.82 -8.88
CA PRO A 85 10.31 12.64 -9.49
C PRO A 85 11.57 11.84 -9.90
N ARG A 86 11.70 10.60 -9.42
CA ARG A 86 12.90 9.77 -9.57
C ARG A 86 12.70 8.75 -10.71
N ARG A 87 13.49 8.89 -11.78
CA ARG A 87 13.44 7.97 -12.94
C ARG A 87 14.00 6.57 -12.64
N ASP A 88 14.77 6.43 -11.57
CA ASP A 88 15.33 5.16 -11.08
C ASP A 88 14.35 4.35 -10.21
N TRP A 89 13.16 4.90 -9.93
CA TRP A 89 12.16 4.23 -9.09
C TRP A 89 11.23 3.31 -9.86
N ILE A 90 10.75 2.30 -9.13
CA ILE A 90 9.86 1.26 -9.62
C ILE A 90 8.43 1.72 -9.34
N GLY A 91 7.97 2.66 -10.15
CA GLY A 91 6.57 3.11 -10.21
C GLY A 91 5.82 2.44 -11.37
N LEU A 92 4.49 2.41 -11.31
CA LEU A 92 3.64 2.02 -12.44
C LEU A 92 3.28 3.16 -13.38
N GLU A 93 3.60 4.40 -12.99
CA GLU A 93 3.29 5.59 -13.78
C GLU A 93 1.79 5.71 -14.12
N LEU A 94 0.90 5.25 -13.23
CA LEU A 94 -0.55 5.35 -13.44
C LEU A 94 -1.04 6.80 -13.39
N VAL A 95 -0.28 7.65 -12.71
CA VAL A 95 -0.43 9.12 -12.68
C VAL A 95 0.95 9.79 -12.68
N PRO A 96 1.04 11.07 -13.08
CA PRO A 96 2.31 11.80 -13.17
C PRO A 96 3.08 11.92 -11.84
N ASP A 97 2.39 12.02 -10.70
CA ASP A 97 3.00 12.14 -9.37
C ASP A 97 2.04 11.67 -8.28
N ASP A 98 2.52 11.48 -7.04
CA ASP A 98 1.68 11.14 -5.88
C ASP A 98 1.12 12.40 -5.17
N THR A 99 1.32 13.60 -5.72
CA THR A 99 0.83 14.85 -5.13
C THR A 99 -0.70 14.96 -5.18
N ASP A 100 -1.28 15.81 -4.32
CA ASP A 100 -2.73 15.99 -4.19
C ASP A 100 -3.44 16.39 -5.49
N LYS A 101 -2.70 16.95 -6.45
CA LYS A 101 -3.21 17.25 -7.80
C LYS A 101 -3.62 15.97 -8.56
N TYR A 102 -2.85 14.89 -8.42
CA TYR A 102 -3.03 13.65 -9.18
C TYR A 102 -3.50 12.49 -8.32
N MET A 103 -3.42 12.62 -6.99
CA MET A 103 -3.75 11.53 -6.09
C MET A 103 -4.36 12.01 -4.78
N THR A 104 -5.58 11.57 -4.50
CA THR A 104 -6.21 11.69 -3.18
C THR A 104 -5.86 10.47 -2.35
N LYS A 105 -5.28 10.69 -1.16
CA LYS A 105 -4.90 9.64 -0.20
C LYS A 105 -5.87 9.67 0.97
N ASN A 106 -6.82 8.74 1.01
CA ASN A 106 -7.75 8.64 2.12
C ASN A 106 -7.07 8.03 3.35
N MET A 107 -7.50 8.42 4.54
CA MET A 107 -7.03 7.79 5.78
C MET A 107 -7.23 6.27 5.73
N PRO A 108 -6.24 5.47 6.16
CA PRO A 108 -6.37 4.01 6.19
C PRO A 108 -7.61 3.55 6.97
N LYS A 109 -8.22 2.46 6.53
CA LYS A 109 -9.37 1.83 7.18
C LYS A 109 -8.95 0.53 7.84
N ILE A 110 -9.18 0.41 9.15
CA ILE A 110 -8.91 -0.81 9.91
C ILE A 110 -10.21 -1.61 10.08
N HIS A 111 -10.14 -2.89 9.77
CA HIS A 111 -11.26 -3.84 9.83
C HIS A 111 -11.01 -4.82 10.99
N PRO A 112 -11.43 -4.50 12.23
CA PRO A 112 -11.23 -5.38 13.38
C PRO A 112 -12.04 -6.66 13.21
N GLY A 113 -11.53 -7.75 13.77
CA GLY A 113 -12.22 -9.03 13.75
C GLY A 113 -11.24 -10.19 13.73
N LYS A 114 -11.63 -11.30 14.37
CA LYS A 114 -10.89 -12.55 14.29
C LYS A 114 -10.96 -13.08 12.86
N GLY A 115 -9.84 -13.45 12.25
CA GLY A 115 -9.85 -14.03 10.92
C GLY A 115 -8.54 -13.93 10.14
N GLU A 116 -8.64 -14.10 8.83
CA GLU A 116 -7.49 -13.99 7.92
C GLU A 116 -6.94 -12.56 7.93
N ARG A 117 -5.62 -12.45 8.13
CA ARG A 117 -4.89 -11.19 8.05
C ARG A 117 -4.82 -10.74 6.60
N ARG A 118 -5.31 -9.53 6.31
CA ARG A 118 -5.35 -8.99 4.94
C ARG A 118 -4.96 -7.52 4.91
N LEU A 119 -4.30 -7.15 3.84
CA LEU A 119 -3.96 -5.77 3.52
C LEU A 119 -4.25 -5.59 2.02
N TRP A 120 -5.04 -4.58 1.66
CA TRP A 120 -5.39 -4.33 0.26
C TRP A 120 -5.60 -2.85 0.00
N LEU A 121 -5.54 -2.47 -1.28
CA LEU A 121 -5.84 -1.13 -1.75
C LEU A 121 -7.19 -1.15 -2.45
N GLU A 122 -8.00 -0.15 -2.15
CA GLU A 122 -9.12 0.28 -2.99
C GLU A 122 -8.63 1.47 -3.82
N ILE A 123 -8.79 1.39 -5.13
CA ILE A 123 -8.30 2.41 -6.07
C ILE A 123 -9.45 2.78 -7.00
N GLU A 124 -9.82 4.05 -6.99
CA GLU A 124 -10.68 4.65 -8.00
C GLU A 124 -9.83 5.40 -9.01
N VAL A 125 -10.08 5.16 -10.30
CA VAL A 125 -9.37 5.82 -11.40
C VAL A 125 -10.31 6.81 -12.05
N ARG A 126 -9.91 8.09 -12.08
CA ARG A 126 -10.52 9.08 -12.96
C ARG A 126 -9.75 9.07 -14.28
N PRO A 127 -10.43 8.83 -15.42
CA PRO A 127 -9.78 8.84 -16.73
C PRO A 127 -9.14 10.19 -17.04
#